data_AF-A0A815UZE3-F1
#
_entry.id   AF-A0A815UZE3-F1
#
_cell.length_a   1.000
_cell.length_b   1.000
_cell.length_c   1.000
_cell.angle_alpha   90.00
_cell.angle_beta   90.00
_cell.angle_gamma   90.00
#
_symmetry.space_group_name_H-M   'P 1'
#
loop_
_entity.id
_entity.type
_entity.pdbx_description
1 polymer ?
#
loop_
_entity_poly.entity_id
_entity_poly.type
_entity_poly.pdbx_seq_one_letter_code
_entity_poly.pdbx_strand_id
1 'polypeptide(L)'
;LLVQARLLQSQSTDQLFKHKIEQLEQIMNTTDQYINKRIKKTEAIVKMLNDFEQGSENIRLWMNTVEEDLQKQHSTNDAHATHQSFIAIEVDVDNHSPIINNLLTLGHSLLKENDLYPQNRDTISRTVQNLEQRWNALKQLLTKRKLELDIVQDPWRSIDEAIKRAGNMITDHEHFLTEIKRTSGDGLQGVRDEYKNLENLKKKLDNDEKEIQQITKDYSDILHAHPKADKNGEKLLRIKELN
;
A
#
# COMPACT_ATOMS: atom_id res chain seq x y z
N LEU A 1 63.01 21.66 72.13
CA LEU A 1 62.36 22.70 71.30
C LEU A 1 62.48 22.40 69.79
N LEU A 2 63.69 22.33 69.21
CA LEU A 2 63.89 22.07 67.77
C LEU A 2 63.34 20.72 67.26
N VAL A 3 63.49 19.63 68.03
CA VAL A 3 62.97 18.30 67.66
C VAL A 3 61.43 18.28 67.64
N GLN A 4 60.81 18.95 68.60
CA GLN A 4 59.36 19.03 68.76
C GLN A 4 58.71 19.90 67.67
N ALA A 5 59.39 20.99 67.27
CA ALA A 5 58.99 21.80 66.13
C ALA A 5 59.05 21.03 64.80
N ARG A 6 60.11 20.23 64.57
CA ARG A 6 60.21 19.37 63.38
C ARG A 6 59.16 18.27 63.35
N LEU A 7 58.82 17.68 64.49
CA LEU A 7 57.77 16.67 64.61
C LEU A 7 56.38 17.25 64.31
N LEU A 8 56.06 18.43 64.84
CA LEU A 8 54.81 19.14 64.55
C LEU A 8 54.72 19.55 63.07
N GLN A 9 55.83 20.00 62.49
CA GLN A 9 55.89 20.38 61.08
C GLN A 9 55.74 19.16 60.16
N SER A 10 56.36 18.03 60.50
CA SER A 10 56.20 16.74 59.82
C SER A 10 54.75 16.22 59.88
N GLN A 11 54.14 16.25 61.06
CA GLN A 11 52.73 15.86 61.25
C GLN A 11 51.76 16.75 60.46
N SER A 12 52.05 18.06 60.38
CA SER A 12 51.27 19.00 59.57
C SER A 12 51.39 18.74 58.07
N THR A 13 52.58 18.38 57.58
CA THR A 13 52.78 18.01 56.17
C THR A 13 52.08 16.69 55.82
N ASP A 14 52.12 15.68 56.69
CA ASP A 14 51.45 14.40 56.46
C ASP A 14 49.92 14.55 56.37
N GLN A 15 49.33 15.38 57.24
CA GLN A 15 47.89 15.70 57.18
C GLN A 15 47.52 16.41 55.87
N LEU A 16 48.36 17.33 55.38
CA LEU A 16 48.15 18.01 54.11
C LEU A 16 48.21 17.04 52.91
N PHE A 17 49.16 16.11 52.90
CA PHE A 17 49.26 15.11 51.84
C PHE A 17 48.05 14.18 51.85
N LYS A 18 47.64 13.69 53.03
CA LYS A 18 46.44 12.85 53.17
C LYS A 18 45.19 13.54 52.62
N HIS A 19 44.99 14.81 52.99
CA HIS A 19 43.86 15.58 52.48
C HIS A 19 43.90 15.76 50.95
N LYS A 20 45.07 16.01 50.37
CA LYS A 20 45.23 16.11 48.90
C LYS A 20 44.93 14.78 48.21
N ILE A 21 45.35 13.65 48.78
CA ILE A 21 45.05 12.32 48.23
C ILE A 21 43.53 12.08 48.27
N GLU A 22 42.87 12.36 49.39
CA GLU A 22 41.40 12.25 49.52
C GLU A 22 40.66 13.12 48.47
N GLN A 23 41.14 14.35 48.25
CA GLN A 23 40.60 15.23 47.19
C GLN A 23 40.79 14.63 45.79
N LEU A 24 41.97 14.09 45.50
CA LEU A 24 42.26 13.46 44.20
C LEU A 24 41.40 12.21 43.98
N GLU A 25 41.22 11.38 45.00
CA GLU A 25 40.33 10.21 44.96
C GLU A 25 38.88 10.63 44.72
N GLN A 26 38.41 11.69 45.36
CA GLN A 26 37.06 12.23 45.14
C GLN A 26 36.88 12.76 43.72
N ILE A 27 37.86 13.50 43.19
CA ILE A 27 37.84 13.99 41.80
C ILE A 27 37.84 12.83 40.83
N MET A 28 38.68 11.81 41.06
CA MET A 28 38.77 10.63 40.21
C MET A 28 37.44 9.86 40.18
N ASN A 29 36.83 9.62 41.34
CA ASN A 29 35.53 8.95 41.42
C ASN A 29 34.40 9.77 40.74
N THR A 30 34.39 11.09 40.94
CA THR A 30 33.39 11.97 40.29
C THR A 30 33.57 11.97 38.76
N THR A 31 34.82 11.97 38.30
CA THR A 31 35.15 11.92 36.87
C THR A 31 34.74 10.59 36.26
N ASP A 32 35.02 9.47 36.94
CA ASP A 32 34.62 8.13 36.49
C ASP A 32 33.09 8.02 36.38
N GLN A 33 32.34 8.51 37.36
CA GLN A 33 30.88 8.54 37.31
C GLN A 33 30.36 9.38 36.13
N TYR A 34 30.98 10.51 35.85
CA TYR A 34 30.61 11.37 34.71
C TYR A 34 30.89 10.67 33.37
N ILE A 35 32.07 10.04 33.22
CA ILE A 35 32.46 9.28 32.03
C ILE A 35 31.47 8.14 31.80
N ASN A 36 31.18 7.34 32.83
CA ASN A 36 30.26 6.21 32.74
C ASN A 36 28.84 6.64 32.35
N LYS A 37 28.35 7.79 32.83
CA LYS A 37 27.07 8.37 32.39
C LYS A 37 27.10 8.77 30.91
N ARG A 38 28.19 9.43 30.47
CA ARG A 38 28.36 9.81 29.06
C ARG A 38 28.45 8.61 28.12
N ILE A 39 29.17 7.55 28.52
CA ILE A 39 29.27 6.31 27.74
C ILE A 39 27.88 5.72 27.52
N LYS A 40 27.12 5.47 28.59
CA LYS A 40 25.77 4.90 28.50
C LYS A 40 24.81 5.73 27.64
N LYS A 41 24.87 7.06 27.77
CA LYS A 41 24.04 7.96 26.95
C LYS A 41 24.44 7.89 25.48
N THR A 42 25.74 7.91 25.20
CA THR A 42 26.26 7.85 23.83
C THR A 42 25.92 6.52 23.17
N GLU A 43 26.05 5.41 23.90
CA GLU A 43 25.66 4.07 23.43
C GLU A 43 24.18 4.01 23.05
N ALA A 44 23.30 4.58 23.87
CA ALA A 44 21.86 4.65 23.59
C ALA A 44 21.57 5.48 22.33
N ILE A 45 22.21 6.64 22.18
CA ILE A 45 22.05 7.51 21.00
C ILE A 45 22.57 6.80 19.73
N VAL A 46 23.73 6.15 19.79
CA VAL A 46 24.29 5.40 18.66
C VAL A 46 23.34 4.30 18.22
N LYS A 47 22.76 3.56 19.17
CA LYS A 47 21.75 2.54 18.87
C LYS A 47 20.53 3.14 18.16
N MET A 48 19.97 4.22 18.72
CA MET A 48 18.82 4.92 18.13
C MET A 48 19.11 5.44 16.72
N LEU A 49 20.31 5.98 16.47
CA LEU A 49 20.74 6.45 15.14
C LEU A 49 20.81 5.30 14.14
N ASN A 50 21.42 4.17 14.53
CA ASN A 50 21.53 2.99 13.67
C ASN A 50 20.15 2.41 13.33
N ASP A 51 19.27 2.29 14.34
CA ASP A 51 17.90 1.81 14.15
C ASP A 51 17.10 2.76 13.23
N PHE A 52 17.30 4.08 13.37
CA PHE A 52 16.64 5.08 12.53
C PHE A 52 17.16 5.07 11.08
N GLU A 53 18.47 4.97 10.88
CA GLU A 53 19.08 4.93 9.55
C GLU A 53 18.65 3.68 8.77
N GLN A 54 18.78 2.51 9.39
CA GLN A 54 18.35 1.25 8.78
C GLN A 54 16.84 1.23 8.52
N GLY A 55 16.04 1.69 9.49
CA GLY A 55 14.60 1.78 9.34
C GLY A 55 14.18 2.73 8.21
N SER A 56 14.84 3.88 8.10
CA SER A 56 14.58 4.87 7.05
C SER A 56 14.87 4.32 5.66
N GLU A 57 15.98 3.60 5.48
CA GLU A 57 16.32 3.00 4.20
C GLU A 57 15.33 1.89 3.81
N ASN A 58 14.95 1.03 4.76
CA ASN A 58 13.97 -0.03 4.53
C ASN A 58 12.61 0.54 4.10
N ILE A 59 12.11 1.56 4.82
CA ILE A 59 10.84 2.23 4.48
C ILE A 59 10.95 2.96 3.13
N ARG A 60 12.10 3.57 2.82
CA ARG A 60 12.31 4.25 1.54
C ARG A 60 12.21 3.27 0.37
N LEU A 61 12.85 2.11 0.48
CA LEU A 61 12.79 1.06 -0.55
C LEU A 61 11.38 0.51 -0.69
N TRP A 62 10.71 0.23 0.42
CA TRP A 62 9.33 -0.23 0.43
C TRP A 62 8.37 0.78 -0.21
N MET A 63 8.46 2.06 0.16
CA MET A 63 7.64 3.12 -0.44
C MET A 63 7.82 3.21 -1.95
N ASN A 64 9.06 3.09 -2.46
CA ASN A 64 9.30 3.08 -3.91
C ASN A 64 8.55 1.92 -4.59
N THR A 65 8.60 0.72 -4.02
CA THR A 65 7.90 -0.45 -4.58
C THR A 65 6.39 -0.21 -4.63
N VAL A 66 5.80 0.25 -3.52
CA VAL A 66 4.35 0.51 -3.46
C VAL A 66 3.93 1.63 -4.43
N GLU A 67 4.71 2.71 -4.50
CA GLU A 67 4.47 3.82 -5.43
C GLU A 67 4.54 3.34 -6.90
N GLU A 68 5.52 2.51 -7.25
CA GLU A 68 5.62 1.90 -8.58
C GLU A 68 4.45 0.96 -8.89
N ASP A 69 4.03 0.15 -7.92
CA ASP A 69 2.95 -0.81 -8.11
C ASP A 69 1.61 -0.10 -8.31
N LEU A 70 1.33 0.95 -7.53
CA LEU A 70 0.19 1.84 -7.74
C LEU A 70 0.22 2.49 -9.14
N GLN A 71 1.40 2.88 -9.62
CA GLN A 71 1.53 3.45 -10.97
C GLN A 71 1.26 2.40 -12.06
N LYS A 72 1.74 1.16 -11.89
CA LYS A 72 1.51 0.04 -12.82
C LYS A 72 0.05 -0.37 -12.91
N GLN A 73 -0.75 -0.17 -11.84
CA GLN A 73 -2.19 -0.44 -11.88
C GLN A 73 -2.95 0.32 -12.97
N HIS A 74 -2.43 1.46 -13.43
CA HIS A 74 -3.03 2.21 -14.55
C HIS A 74 -2.77 1.57 -15.93
N SER A 75 -1.99 0.48 -16.00
CA SER A 75 -1.55 -0.14 -17.25
C SER A 75 -2.12 -1.54 -17.49
N THR A 76 -2.78 -2.16 -16.49
CA THR A 76 -3.44 -3.45 -16.66
C THR A 76 -4.82 -3.28 -17.28
N ASN A 77 -5.19 -4.19 -18.18
CA ASN A 77 -6.48 -4.15 -18.87
C ASN A 77 -7.56 -5.02 -18.18
N ASP A 78 -7.25 -5.62 -17.02
CA ASP A 78 -8.15 -6.51 -16.28
C ASP A 78 -8.62 -5.81 -14.98
N ALA A 79 -9.91 -5.44 -14.94
CA ALA A 79 -10.51 -4.76 -13.79
C ALA A 79 -10.49 -5.62 -12.51
N HIS A 80 -10.69 -6.94 -12.63
CA HIS A 80 -10.66 -7.85 -11.49
C HIS A 80 -9.24 -7.98 -10.93
N ALA A 81 -8.25 -8.21 -11.80
CA ALA A 81 -6.85 -8.26 -11.39
C ALA A 81 -6.37 -6.92 -10.80
N THR A 82 -6.85 -5.78 -11.33
CA THR A 82 -6.57 -4.45 -10.79
C THR A 82 -7.11 -4.29 -9.37
N HIS A 83 -8.36 -4.71 -9.13
CA HIS A 83 -8.98 -4.62 -7.81
C HIS A 83 -8.28 -5.54 -6.79
N GLN A 84 -7.95 -6.78 -7.17
CA GLN A 84 -7.21 -7.70 -6.31
C GLN A 84 -5.80 -7.18 -5.99
N SER A 85 -5.09 -6.66 -6.99
CA SER A 85 -3.79 -6.00 -6.78
C SER A 85 -3.91 -4.81 -5.82
N PHE A 86 -4.99 -4.03 -5.90
CA PHE A 86 -5.20 -2.88 -5.03
C PHE A 86 -5.45 -3.30 -3.58
N ILE A 87 -6.27 -4.33 -3.36
CA ILE A 87 -6.48 -4.90 -2.02
C ILE A 87 -5.15 -5.36 -1.41
N ALA A 88 -4.30 -6.02 -2.20
CA ALA A 88 -2.99 -6.46 -1.71
C ALA A 88 -2.10 -5.27 -1.28
N ILE A 89 -2.10 -4.19 -2.07
CA ILE A 89 -1.38 -2.95 -1.71
C ILE A 89 -1.98 -2.31 -0.46
N GLU A 90 -3.31 -2.23 -0.35
CA GLU A 90 -3.98 -1.64 0.83
C GLU A 90 -3.59 -2.39 2.11
N VAL A 91 -3.65 -3.72 2.08
CA VAL A 91 -3.24 -4.57 3.21
C VAL A 91 -1.76 -4.37 3.55
N ASP A 92 -0.88 -4.30 2.55
CA ASP A 92 0.55 -4.09 2.76
C ASP A 92 0.84 -2.73 3.40
N VAL A 93 0.14 -1.69 2.97
CA VAL A 93 0.25 -0.34 3.52
C VAL A 93 -0.25 -0.28 4.96
N ASP A 94 -1.37 -0.94 5.27
CA ASP A 94 -1.89 -1.02 6.63
C ASP A 94 -0.90 -1.72 7.57
N ASN A 95 -0.24 -2.79 7.10
CA ASN A 95 0.79 -3.50 7.86
C ASN A 95 2.04 -2.63 8.13
N HIS A 96 2.40 -1.73 7.21
CA HIS A 96 3.56 -0.84 7.35
C HIS A 96 3.27 0.45 8.14
N SER A 97 2.00 0.86 8.25
CA SER A 97 1.57 2.02 9.03
C SER A 97 2.18 2.08 10.45
N PRO A 98 2.11 1.04 11.30
CA PRO A 98 2.72 1.09 12.63
C PRO A 98 4.26 1.20 12.59
N ILE A 99 4.91 0.59 11.59
CA ILE A 99 6.37 0.62 11.44
C ILE A 99 6.82 2.05 11.13
N ILE A 100 6.14 2.72 10.20
CA ILE A 100 6.43 4.11 9.83
C ILE A 100 6.18 5.05 11.01
N ASN A 101 5.05 4.90 11.72
CA ASN A 101 4.75 5.74 12.89
C ASN A 101 5.80 5.59 14.00
N ASN A 102 6.28 4.36 14.24
CA ASN A 102 7.35 4.10 15.20
C ASN A 102 8.67 4.74 14.75
N LEU A 103 9.02 4.63 13.47
CA LEU A 103 10.22 5.24 12.91
C LEU A 103 10.18 6.78 12.99
N LEU A 104 9.03 7.39 12.68
CA LEU A 104 8.83 8.83 12.84
C LEU A 104 8.96 9.26 14.30
N THR A 105 8.40 8.47 15.23
CA THR A 105 8.53 8.71 16.67
C THR A 105 10.00 8.62 17.12
N LEU A 106 10.75 7.65 16.60
CA LEU A 106 12.18 7.51 16.84
C LEU A 106 12.96 8.72 16.32
N GLY A 107 12.70 9.15 15.08
CA GLY A 107 13.30 10.34 14.48
C GLY A 107 13.03 11.61 15.28
N HIS A 108 11.78 11.84 15.70
CA HIS A 108 11.43 12.95 16.57
C HIS A 108 12.10 12.88 17.96
N SER A 109 12.30 11.68 18.49
CA SER A 109 13.00 11.48 19.76
C SER A 109 14.49 11.82 19.62
N LEU A 110 15.13 11.38 18.54
CA LEU A 110 16.51 11.77 18.21
C LEU A 110 16.66 13.29 18.06
N LEU A 111 15.71 13.98 17.42
CA LEU A 111 15.78 15.45 17.27
C LEU A 111 15.73 16.20 18.61
N LYS A 112 15.22 15.58 19.68
CA LYS A 112 15.21 16.14 21.04
C LYS A 112 16.54 15.93 21.78
N GLU A 113 17.42 15.06 21.28
CA GLU A 113 18.73 14.82 21.89
C GLU A 113 19.66 16.03 21.65
N ASN A 114 20.13 16.61 22.76
CA ASN A 114 21.03 17.77 22.74
C ASN A 114 22.48 17.43 22.40
N ASP A 115 22.85 16.15 22.49
CA ASP A 115 24.23 15.68 22.29
C ASP A 115 24.52 15.37 20.81
N LEU A 116 23.53 15.54 19.92
CA LEU A 116 23.73 15.39 18.49
C LEU A 116 24.42 16.60 17.88
N TYR A 117 25.38 16.35 17.00
CA TYR A 117 25.97 17.39 16.19
C TYR A 117 24.93 18.05 15.28
N PRO A 118 25.04 19.36 14.99
CA PRO A 118 24.10 20.08 14.13
C PRO A 118 23.88 19.38 12.78
N GLN A 119 24.94 18.91 12.10
CA GLN A 119 24.78 18.25 10.81
C GLN A 119 23.96 16.95 10.86
N ASN A 120 24.05 16.20 11.97
CA ASN A 120 23.28 14.98 12.18
C ASN A 120 21.80 15.34 12.42
N ARG A 121 21.54 16.38 13.22
CA ARG A 121 20.19 16.88 13.48
C ARG A 121 19.51 17.35 12.18
N ASP A 122 20.23 18.09 11.33
CA ASP A 122 19.71 18.55 10.04
C ASP A 122 19.42 17.40 9.08
N THR A 123 20.25 16.36 9.11
CA THR A 123 20.05 15.15 8.28
C THR A 123 18.82 14.39 8.75
N ILE A 124 18.70 14.12 10.05
CA ILE A 124 17.53 13.45 10.63
C ILE A 124 16.25 14.25 10.37
N SER A 125 16.29 15.57 10.55
CA SER A 125 15.13 16.44 10.33
C SER A 125 14.64 16.37 8.90
N ARG A 126 15.54 16.42 7.91
CA ARG A 126 15.18 16.27 6.50
C ARG A 126 14.60 14.89 6.20
N THR A 127 15.18 13.83 6.75
CA THR A 127 14.68 12.46 6.56
C THR A 127 13.28 12.30 7.15
N VAL A 128 13.04 12.77 8.38
CA VAL A 128 11.71 12.74 9.02
C VAL A 128 10.69 13.50 8.17
N GLN A 129 10.99 14.74 7.79
CA GLN A 129 10.09 15.54 6.95
C GLN A 129 9.76 14.88 5.62
N ASN A 130 10.76 14.28 4.96
CA ASN A 130 10.55 13.57 3.70
C ASN A 130 9.65 12.34 3.88
N LEU A 131 9.90 11.53 4.92
CA LEU A 131 9.08 10.36 5.23
C LEU A 131 7.62 10.76 5.53
N GLU A 132 7.40 11.81 6.32
CA GLU A 132 6.05 12.31 6.62
C GLU A 132 5.31 12.78 5.36
N GLN A 133 5.99 13.55 4.50
CA GLN A 133 5.42 14.05 3.26
C GLN A 133 5.04 12.90 2.32
N ARG A 134 5.98 11.97 2.08
CA ARG A 134 5.73 10.80 1.22
C ARG A 134 4.64 9.89 1.79
N TRP A 135 4.65 9.65 3.09
CA TRP A 135 3.64 8.85 3.75
C TRP A 135 2.23 9.45 3.60
N ASN A 136 2.10 10.76 3.80
CA ASN A 136 0.83 11.46 3.63
C ASN A 136 0.37 11.45 2.16
N ALA A 137 1.29 11.65 1.22
CA ALA A 137 0.99 11.57 -0.21
C ALA A 137 0.51 10.16 -0.60
N LEU A 138 1.17 9.11 -0.12
CA LEU A 138 0.79 7.72 -0.39
C LEU A 138 -0.62 7.40 0.12
N LYS A 139 -0.95 7.80 1.36
CA LYS A 139 -2.31 7.63 1.90
C LYS A 139 -3.38 8.33 1.08
N GLN A 140 -3.09 9.54 0.60
CA GLN A 140 -4.00 10.29 -0.28
C GLN A 140 -4.18 9.60 -1.62
N LEU A 141 -3.10 9.09 -2.23
CA LEU A 141 -3.16 8.31 -3.47
C LEU A 141 -3.99 7.05 -3.30
N LEU A 142 -3.79 6.30 -2.21
CA LEU A 142 -4.57 5.10 -1.90
C LEU A 142 -6.05 5.42 -1.74
N THR A 143 -6.38 6.45 -0.96
CA THR A 143 -7.78 6.85 -0.74
C THR A 143 -8.45 7.25 -2.04
N LYS A 144 -7.76 8.04 -2.87
CA LYS A 144 -8.24 8.42 -4.19
C LYS A 144 -8.45 7.18 -5.07
N ARG A 145 -7.47 6.26 -5.10
CA ARG A 145 -7.54 5.07 -5.94
C ARG A 145 -8.65 4.11 -5.50
N LYS A 146 -8.84 3.94 -4.19
CA LYS A 146 -9.95 3.19 -3.62
C LYS A 146 -11.29 3.73 -4.10
N LEU A 147 -11.50 5.04 -3.96
CA LEU A 147 -12.71 5.69 -4.43
C LEU A 147 -12.93 5.49 -5.94
N GLU A 148 -11.87 5.62 -6.75
CA GLU A 148 -11.95 5.36 -8.19
C GLU A 148 -12.38 3.92 -8.50
N LEU A 149 -11.87 2.94 -7.75
CA LEU A 149 -12.21 1.52 -7.93
C LEU A 149 -13.62 1.20 -7.42
N ASP A 150 -14.01 1.73 -6.28
CA ASP A 150 -15.33 1.53 -5.67
C ASP A 150 -16.44 2.06 -6.58
N ILE A 151 -16.24 3.21 -7.22
CA ILE A 151 -17.21 3.80 -8.15
C ILE A 151 -17.48 2.90 -9.36
N VAL A 152 -16.45 2.22 -9.89
CA VAL A 152 -16.57 1.43 -11.12
C VAL A 152 -16.88 -0.05 -10.85
N GLN A 153 -16.72 -0.52 -9.61
CA GLN A 153 -16.87 -1.92 -9.25
C GLN A 153 -18.27 -2.48 -9.53
N ASP A 154 -19.31 -1.80 -9.03
CA ASP A 154 -20.69 -2.25 -9.21
C ASP A 154 -21.15 -2.21 -10.67
N PRO A 155 -20.89 -1.13 -11.44
CA PRO A 155 -21.15 -1.10 -12.88
C PRO A 155 -20.47 -2.24 -13.65
N TRP A 156 -19.18 -2.51 -13.39
CA TRP A 156 -18.47 -3.61 -14.06
C TRP A 156 -19.04 -4.98 -13.71
N ARG A 157 -19.39 -5.21 -12.44
CA ARG A 157 -20.04 -6.45 -12.01
C ARG A 157 -21.37 -6.65 -12.72
N SER A 158 -22.19 -5.59 -12.81
CA SER A 158 -23.47 -5.64 -13.51
C SER A 158 -23.31 -6.02 -14.99
N ILE A 159 -22.31 -5.44 -15.67
CA ILE A 159 -22.01 -5.79 -17.07
C ILE A 159 -21.53 -7.23 -17.21
N ASP A 160 -20.62 -7.70 -16.36
CA ASP A 160 -20.12 -9.08 -16.39
C ASP A 160 -21.26 -10.09 -16.20
N GLU A 161 -22.15 -9.84 -15.24
CA GLU A 161 -23.35 -10.65 -15.04
C GLU A 161 -24.30 -10.61 -16.25
N ALA A 162 -24.48 -9.44 -16.87
CA ALA A 162 -25.32 -9.29 -18.07
C ALA A 162 -24.74 -10.02 -19.28
N ILE A 163 -23.41 -9.95 -19.49
CA ILE A 163 -22.72 -10.69 -20.56
C ILE A 163 -22.88 -12.21 -20.33
N LYS A 164 -22.71 -12.69 -19.10
CA LYS A 164 -22.92 -14.11 -18.76
C LYS A 164 -24.36 -14.55 -19.03
N ARG A 165 -25.35 -13.74 -18.65
CA ARG A 165 -26.76 -14.03 -18.96
C ARG A 165 -27.01 -14.09 -20.46
N ALA A 166 -26.55 -13.11 -21.23
CA ALA A 166 -26.69 -13.09 -22.69
C ALA A 166 -26.02 -14.30 -23.35
N GLY A 167 -24.83 -14.71 -22.88
CA GLY A 167 -24.16 -15.92 -23.36
C GLY A 167 -24.97 -17.20 -23.11
N ASN A 168 -25.60 -17.32 -21.93
CA ASN A 168 -26.47 -18.45 -21.62
C ASN A 168 -27.72 -18.45 -22.51
N MET A 169 -28.35 -17.29 -22.74
CA MET A 169 -29.52 -17.18 -23.63
C MET A 169 -29.21 -17.64 -25.06
N ILE A 170 -28.06 -17.24 -25.61
CA ILE A 170 -27.61 -17.68 -26.93
C ILE A 170 -27.42 -19.21 -26.96
N THR A 171 -26.77 -19.76 -25.94
CA THR A 171 -26.55 -21.22 -25.81
C THR A 171 -27.89 -21.98 -25.74
N ASP A 172 -28.85 -21.47 -24.98
CA ASP A 172 -30.19 -22.07 -24.87
C ASP A 172 -30.94 -22.05 -26.21
N HIS A 173 -30.81 -20.98 -26.99
CA HIS A 173 -31.40 -20.89 -28.33
C HIS A 173 -30.75 -21.87 -29.30
N GLU A 174 -29.43 -22.02 -29.27
CA GLU A 174 -28.71 -23.01 -30.07
C GLU A 174 -29.18 -24.42 -29.73
N HIS A 175 -29.32 -24.74 -28.43
CA HIS A 175 -29.85 -26.03 -27.98
C HIS A 175 -31.28 -26.26 -28.48
N PHE A 176 -32.17 -25.28 -28.29
CA PHE A 176 -33.56 -25.38 -28.75
C PHE A 176 -33.66 -25.64 -30.25
N LEU A 177 -32.82 -24.96 -31.06
CA LEU A 177 -32.76 -25.20 -32.51
C LEU A 177 -32.30 -26.62 -32.86
N THR A 178 -31.43 -27.23 -32.06
CA THR A 178 -31.02 -28.62 -32.27
C THR A 178 -32.10 -29.64 -31.93
N GLU A 179 -33.02 -29.30 -31.01
CA GLU A 179 -34.10 -30.18 -30.52
C GLU A 179 -35.34 -30.17 -31.42
N ILE A 180 -35.73 -29.04 -32.00
CA ILE A 180 -36.99 -28.90 -32.76
C ILE A 180 -36.99 -29.55 -34.16
N LYS A 181 -36.15 -30.56 -34.40
CA LYS A 181 -36.01 -31.23 -35.71
C LYS A 181 -37.26 -32.06 -36.05
N ARG A 182 -37.80 -31.87 -37.26
CA ARG A 182 -38.85 -32.73 -37.83
C ARG A 182 -38.39 -34.18 -37.98
N THR A 183 -39.29 -35.11 -37.72
CA THR A 183 -39.15 -36.52 -38.13
C THR A 183 -40.02 -36.81 -39.35
N SER A 184 -39.67 -37.85 -40.11
CA SER A 184 -40.36 -38.25 -41.34
C SER A 184 -41.84 -38.67 -41.13
N GLY A 185 -42.32 -38.77 -39.88
CA GLY A 185 -43.69 -39.14 -39.54
C GLY A 185 -44.65 -37.99 -39.19
N ASP A 186 -44.18 -36.74 -39.05
CA ASP A 186 -44.96 -35.70 -38.34
C ASP A 186 -46.06 -35.01 -39.18
N GLY A 187 -46.07 -35.21 -40.51
CA GLY A 187 -47.08 -34.65 -41.42
C GLY A 187 -47.25 -33.12 -41.35
N LEU A 188 -48.44 -32.62 -41.71
CA LEU A 188 -48.76 -31.18 -41.72
C LEU A 188 -48.84 -30.54 -40.33
N GLN A 189 -49.07 -31.34 -39.29
CA GLN A 189 -49.16 -30.84 -37.91
C GLN A 189 -47.76 -30.53 -37.37
N GLY A 190 -46.78 -31.42 -37.60
CA GLY A 190 -45.38 -31.16 -37.22
C GLY A 190 -44.80 -29.90 -37.85
N VAL A 191 -45.10 -29.63 -39.12
CA VAL A 191 -44.67 -28.39 -39.80
C VAL A 191 -45.29 -27.14 -39.14
N ARG A 192 -46.56 -27.21 -38.72
CA ARG A 192 -47.23 -26.09 -38.04
C ARG A 192 -46.65 -25.85 -36.64
N ASP A 193 -46.29 -26.91 -35.93
CA ASP A 193 -45.72 -26.80 -34.58
C ASP A 193 -44.28 -26.29 -34.63
N GLU A 194 -43.46 -26.76 -35.58
CA GLU A 194 -42.12 -26.21 -35.83
C GLU A 194 -42.18 -24.73 -36.21
N TYR A 195 -43.10 -24.32 -37.10
CA TYR A 195 -43.28 -22.91 -37.46
C TYR A 195 -43.59 -22.04 -36.22
N LYS A 196 -44.51 -22.47 -35.36
CA LYS A 196 -44.83 -21.76 -34.12
C LYS A 196 -43.62 -21.67 -33.17
N ASN A 197 -42.86 -22.75 -33.05
CA ASN A 197 -41.65 -22.78 -32.22
C ASN A 197 -40.58 -21.81 -32.73
N LEU A 198 -40.35 -21.78 -34.04
CA LEU A 198 -39.42 -20.84 -34.68
C LEU A 198 -39.89 -19.38 -34.57
N GLU A 199 -41.19 -19.12 -34.74
CA GLU A 199 -41.74 -17.77 -34.57
C GLU A 199 -41.57 -17.27 -33.12
N ASN A 200 -41.79 -18.13 -32.13
CA ASN A 200 -41.55 -17.81 -30.74
C ASN A 200 -40.07 -17.59 -30.43
N LEU A 201 -39.18 -18.41 -30.99
CA LEU A 201 -37.73 -18.23 -30.86
C LEU A 201 -37.29 -16.89 -31.47
N LYS A 202 -37.82 -16.52 -32.64
CA LYS A 202 -37.53 -15.23 -33.27
C LYS A 202 -37.92 -14.05 -32.39
N LYS A 203 -39.08 -14.09 -31.74
CA LYS A 203 -39.51 -13.06 -30.77
C LYS A 203 -38.55 -12.96 -29.57
N LYS A 204 -38.04 -14.10 -29.08
CA LYS A 204 -37.01 -14.12 -28.01
C LYS A 204 -35.70 -13.50 -28.48
N LEU A 205 -35.21 -13.88 -29.67
CA LEU A 205 -34.00 -13.31 -30.26
C LEU A 205 -34.08 -11.79 -30.40
N ASP A 206 -35.22 -11.25 -30.83
CA ASP A 206 -35.42 -9.80 -30.95
C ASP A 206 -35.39 -9.08 -29.59
N ASN A 207 -35.78 -9.76 -28.51
CA ASN A 207 -35.70 -9.22 -27.17
C ASN A 207 -34.27 -9.25 -26.63
N ASP A 208 -33.56 -10.35 -26.86
CA ASP A 208 -32.18 -10.53 -26.40
C ASP A 208 -31.22 -9.61 -27.18
N GLU A 209 -31.51 -9.32 -28.45
CA GLU A 209 -30.77 -8.31 -29.22
C GLU A 209 -30.83 -6.93 -28.55
N LYS A 210 -32.00 -6.54 -28.01
CA LYS A 210 -32.14 -5.27 -27.26
C LYS A 210 -31.34 -5.31 -25.96
N GLU A 211 -31.30 -6.44 -25.25
CA GLU A 211 -30.46 -6.59 -24.06
C GLU A 211 -28.98 -6.44 -24.40
N ILE A 212 -28.51 -7.05 -25.49
CA ILE A 212 -27.12 -6.90 -25.97
C ILE A 212 -26.79 -5.45 -26.37
N GLN A 213 -27.74 -4.75 -27.00
CA GLN A 213 -27.58 -3.32 -27.31
C GLN A 213 -27.49 -2.48 -26.04
N GLN A 214 -28.30 -2.78 -25.02
CA GLN A 214 -28.23 -2.11 -23.73
C GLN A 214 -26.90 -2.37 -23.02
N ILE A 215 -26.41 -3.61 -23.00
CA ILE A 215 -25.08 -3.96 -22.48
C ILE A 215 -23.98 -3.15 -23.20
N THR A 216 -24.06 -3.03 -24.53
CA THR A 216 -23.10 -2.26 -25.33
C THR A 216 -23.11 -0.77 -24.92
N LYS A 217 -24.31 -0.22 -24.68
CA LYS A 217 -24.48 1.16 -24.25
C LYS A 217 -23.92 1.38 -22.84
N ASP A 218 -24.31 0.55 -21.88
CA ASP A 218 -23.85 0.63 -20.49
C ASP A 218 -22.32 0.51 -20.41
N TYR A 219 -21.74 -0.37 -21.22
CA TYR A 219 -20.30 -0.50 -21.40
C TYR A 219 -19.65 0.82 -21.90
N SER A 220 -20.21 1.45 -22.93
CA SER A 220 -19.72 2.73 -23.45
C SER A 220 -19.87 3.89 -22.45
N ASP A 221 -20.94 3.90 -21.67
CA ASP A 221 -21.19 4.94 -20.66
C ASP A 221 -20.16 4.86 -19.52
N ILE A 222 -19.81 3.65 -19.07
CA ILE A 222 -18.72 3.44 -18.10
C ILE A 222 -17.38 3.90 -18.66
N LEU A 223 -17.07 3.58 -19.91
CA LEU A 223 -15.83 4.04 -20.56
C LEU A 223 -15.74 5.56 -20.62
N HIS A 224 -16.83 6.23 -20.99
CA HIS A 224 -16.86 7.69 -21.07
C HIS A 224 -16.70 8.34 -19.70
N ALA A 225 -17.39 7.82 -18.68
CA ALA A 225 -17.30 8.32 -17.31
C ALA A 225 -15.93 8.02 -16.67
N HIS A 226 -15.31 6.90 -17.04
CA HIS A 226 -14.06 6.40 -16.46
C HIS A 226 -13.08 5.91 -17.54
N PRO A 227 -12.44 6.82 -18.32
CA PRO A 227 -11.59 6.44 -19.47
C PRO A 227 -10.35 5.63 -19.11
N LYS A 228 -9.94 5.65 -17.83
CA LYS A 228 -8.82 4.87 -17.31
C LYS A 228 -9.24 3.48 -16.80
N ALA A 229 -10.54 3.18 -16.79
CA ALA A 229 -11.07 1.94 -16.25
C ALA A 229 -10.99 0.77 -17.22
N ASP A 230 -10.77 0.98 -18.52
CA ASP A 230 -10.71 -0.14 -19.46
C ASP A 230 -9.98 0.20 -20.77
N LYS A 231 -8.85 -0.49 -21.01
CA LYS A 231 -8.13 -0.56 -22.30
C LYS A 231 -8.43 -1.87 -23.06
N ASN A 232 -9.30 -2.72 -22.53
CA ASN A 232 -9.68 -4.01 -23.10
C ASN A 232 -10.90 -3.94 -24.03
N GLY A 233 -11.94 -3.13 -23.78
CA GLY A 233 -13.05 -3.13 -24.74
C GLY A 233 -12.91 -2.19 -25.94
N GLU A 234 -11.79 -1.46 -26.09
CA GLU A 234 -11.32 -1.06 -27.44
C GLU A 234 -11.08 -2.29 -28.33
N LYS A 235 -10.64 -3.43 -27.78
CA LYS A 235 -10.44 -4.68 -28.52
C LYS A 235 -11.76 -5.40 -28.84
N LEU A 236 -12.75 -5.32 -27.96
CA LEU A 236 -14.08 -5.91 -28.20
C LEU A 236 -14.92 -5.06 -29.18
N LEU A 237 -14.82 -3.73 -29.12
CA LEU A 237 -15.44 -2.83 -30.10
C LEU A 237 -14.85 -3.01 -31.50
N ARG A 238 -13.53 -3.27 -31.62
CA ARG A 238 -12.89 -3.53 -32.93
C ARG A 238 -13.34 -4.82 -33.61
N ILE A 239 -13.91 -5.77 -32.87
CA ILE A 239 -14.49 -6.99 -33.46
C ILE A 239 -15.82 -6.68 -34.18
N LYS A 240 -16.53 -5.61 -33.80
CA LYS A 240 -17.69 -5.10 -34.57
C LYS A 240 -17.29 -4.32 -35.83
N GLU A 241 -16.03 -3.88 -35.96
CA GLU A 241 -15.54 -3.19 -37.17
C GLU A 241 -14.95 -4.18 -38.21
N LEU A 242 -14.90 -5.48 -37.90
CA LEU A 242 -14.27 -6.51 -38.74
C LEU A 242 -15.24 -7.60 -39.25
N ASN A 243 -16.55 -7.47 -39.04
CA ASN A 243 -17.60 -8.28 -39.66
C ASN A 243 -18.63 -7.38 -40.35
#